data_AF-A0A2L2Z7J3-F1
#
_entry.id   AF-A0A2L2Z7J3-F1
#
_cell.length_a   1.000
_cell.length_b   1.000
_cell.length_c   1.000
_cell.angle_alpha   90.00
_cell.angle_beta   90.00
_cell.angle_gamma   90.00
#
_symmetry.space_group_name_H-M   'P 1'
#
loop_
_entity.id
_entity.type
_entity.pdbx_description
1 polymer ?
#
loop_
_entity_poly.entity_id
_entity_poly.type
_entity_poly.pdbx_seq_one_letter_code
_entity_poly.pdbx_strand_id
1 'polypeptide(L)' 'LFEGDILGIEPGDRNVIPNTQMRWQNNELPYVIDSTLAPQLALILAALNDYHHNSCLSFKPSTTDSNFIKLFSGQG' A
#
# COMPACT_ATOMS: atom_id res chain seq x y z
N LEU A 1 9.97 -5.58 -13.27
CA LEU A 1 8.64 -5.83 -12.68
C LEU A 1 8.26 -7.27 -12.97
N PHE A 2 7.78 -7.99 -11.98
CA PHE A 2 7.10 -9.28 -12.14
C PHE A 2 5.65 -9.01 -12.56
N GLU A 3 5.13 -9.77 -13.53
CA GLU A 3 3.79 -9.61 -14.14
C GLU A 3 3.41 -8.19 -14.64
N GLY A 4 4.37 -7.25 -14.66
CA GLY A 4 4.22 -5.90 -15.20
C GLY A 4 4.09 -4.80 -14.15
N ASP A 5 3.67 -5.11 -12.93
CA ASP A 5 3.33 -4.13 -11.88
C ASP A 5 3.80 -4.52 -10.46
N ILE A 6 4.50 -5.65 -10.31
CA ILE A 6 4.99 -6.13 -9.01
C ILE A 6 6.53 -5.97 -8.92
N LEU A 7 7.02 -5.36 -7.85
CA LEU A 7 8.46 -5.26 -7.55
C LEU A 7 8.87 -6.27 -6.47
N GLY A 8 10.14 -6.68 -6.50
CA GLY A 8 10.76 -7.48 -5.44
C GLY A 8 10.42 -8.97 -5.44
N ILE A 9 9.91 -9.50 -6.56
CA ILE A 9 9.64 -10.93 -6.75
C ILE A 9 10.54 -11.47 -7.87
N GLU A 10 11.19 -12.61 -7.62
CA GLU A 10 11.97 -13.33 -8.63
C GLU A 10 11.06 -14.29 -9.43
N PRO A 11 11.26 -14.44 -10.75
CA PRO A 11 10.48 -15.38 -11.55
C PRO A 11 10.61 -16.82 -11.04
N GLY A 12 9.48 -17.48 -10.77
CA GLY A 12 9.43 -18.88 -10.29
C GLY A 12 8.92 -19.05 -8.86
N ASP A 13 8.73 -17.95 -8.12
CA ASP A 13 8.02 -17.96 -6.84
C ASP A 13 6.51 -18.16 -7.01
N ARG A 14 5.84 -18.58 -5.93
CA ARG A 14 4.38 -18.74 -5.90
C ARG A 14 3.70 -17.36 -5.87
N ASN A 15 2.59 -17.20 -6.57
CA ASN A 15 1.81 -15.96 -6.64
C ASN A 15 1.05 -15.60 -5.33
N VAL A 16 1.37 -16.23 -4.20
CA VAL A 16 0.74 -15.99 -2.89
C VAL A 16 1.82 -15.69 -1.86
N ILE A 17 1.57 -14.74 -0.94
CA ILE A 17 2.42 -14.51 0.23
C ILE A 17 2.03 -15.52 1.33
N PRO A 18 2.82 -16.60 1.55
CA PRO A 18 2.42 -17.64 2.47
C PRO A 18 2.78 -17.30 3.92
N ASN A 19 3.83 -16.48 4.13
CA ASN A 19 4.32 -16.15 5.45
C ASN A 19 3.55 -14.95 6.04
N THR A 20 2.94 -15.14 7.21
CA THR A 20 2.20 -14.10 7.92
C THR A 20 3.07 -12.94 8.39
N GLN A 21 4.38 -13.15 8.53
CA GLN A 21 5.34 -12.10 8.90
C GLN A 21 5.46 -11.00 7.85
N MET A 22 5.09 -11.30 6.60
CA MET A 22 5.08 -10.32 5.50
C MET A 22 3.78 -9.51 5.43
N ARG A 23 2.84 -9.73 6.37
CA ARG A 23 1.55 -9.04 6.42
C ARG A 23 1.60 -7.85 7.38
N TRP A 24 0.83 -6.83 7.08
CA TRP A 24 0.54 -5.73 8.01
C TRP A 24 -0.10 -6.27 9.29
N GLN A 25 0.41 -5.82 10.44
CA GLN A 25 -0.08 -6.25 11.75
C GLN A 25 -1.28 -5.40 12.18
N ASN A 26 -2.15 -5.97 13.00
CA ASN A 26 -3.32 -5.29 13.59
C ASN A 26 -4.29 -4.66 12.58
N ASN A 27 -4.23 -5.08 11.30
CA ASN A 27 -5.00 -4.49 10.21
C ASN A 27 -4.77 -2.97 10.03
N GLU A 28 -3.66 -2.44 10.54
CA GLU A 28 -3.30 -1.03 10.42
C GLU A 28 -2.21 -0.84 9.37
N LEU A 29 -2.47 0.07 8.44
CA LEU A 29 -1.56 0.42 7.35
C LEU A 29 -1.17 1.89 7.49
N PRO A 30 0.03 2.17 8.03
CA PRO A 30 0.59 3.52 8.01
C PRO A 30 0.86 3.95 6.56
N TYR A 31 0.50 5.17 6.18
CA TYR A 31 0.75 5.66 4.83
C TYR A 31 1.23 7.12 4.78
N VAL A 32 1.94 7.46 3.72
CA VAL A 32 2.34 8.83 3.35
C VAL A 32 1.97 9.07 1.89
N ILE A 33 1.28 10.18 1.61
CA ILE A 33 1.01 10.64 0.24
C ILE A 33 1.96 11.78 -0.07
N ASP A 34 2.82 11.55 -1.05
CA ASP A 34 3.77 12.55 -1.54
C ASP A 34 3.05 13.70 -2.27
N SER A 35 3.60 14.91 -2.18
CA SER A 35 3.00 16.11 -2.80
C SER A 35 2.91 16.01 -4.33
N THR A 36 3.71 15.15 -4.95
CA THR A 36 3.62 14.84 -6.39
C THR A 36 2.26 14.29 -6.81
N LEU A 37 1.47 13.74 -5.89
CA LEU A 37 0.13 13.21 -6.13
C LEU A 37 -1.01 14.16 -5.72
N ALA A 38 -0.72 15.44 -5.47
CA ALA A 38 -1.74 16.42 -5.10
C ALA A 38 -2.98 16.44 -6.03
N PRO A 39 -2.84 16.33 -7.38
CA PRO A 39 -4.01 16.25 -8.27
C PRO A 39 -4.88 15.00 -8.08
N GLN A 40 -4.31 13.90 -7.59
CA GLN A 40 -4.98 12.60 -7.41
C GLN A 40 -5.42 12.36 -5.95
N LEU A 41 -5.12 13.28 -5.04
CA LEU A 41 -5.35 13.11 -3.61
C LEU A 41 -6.80 12.70 -3.28
N ALA A 42 -7.78 13.35 -3.88
CA ALA A 42 -9.19 13.05 -3.65
C ALA A 42 -9.55 11.61 -4.06
N LEU A 43 -9.02 11.15 -5.20
CA LEU A 43 -9.25 9.80 -5.70
C LEU A 43 -8.59 8.75 -4.80
N ILE A 44 -7.35 9.02 -4.36
CA ILE A 44 -6.62 8.14 -3.42
C ILE A 44 -7.40 8.01 -2.12
N LEU A 45 -7.84 9.11 -1.52
CA LEU A 45 -8.60 9.09 -0.28
C LEU A 45 -9.95 8.37 -0.43
N ALA A 46 -10.62 8.52 -1.57
CA ALA A 46 -11.84 7.77 -1.86
C ALA A 46 -11.59 6.25 -1.91
N ALA A 47 -10.48 5.82 -2.54
CA ALA A 47 -10.09 4.41 -2.57
C ALA A 47 -9.74 3.87 -1.18
N LEU A 48 -9.01 4.63 -0.35
CA LEU A 48 -8.73 4.23 1.04
C LEU A 48 -10.02 4.11 1.88
N ASN A 49 -10.97 5.01 1.66
CA ASN A 49 -12.26 4.99 2.34
C ASN A 49 -13.12 3.79 1.92
N ASP A 50 -13.04 3.33 0.66
CA ASP A 50 -13.75 2.13 0.21
C ASP A 50 -13.33 0.89 1.03
N TYR A 51 -12.04 0.74 1.34
CA TYR A 51 -11.58 -0.31 2.24
C TYR A 51 -12.16 -0.21 3.66
N HIS A 52 -12.36 0.99 4.20
CA HIS A 52 -13.00 1.16 5.51
C HIS A 52 -14.46 0.71 5.51
N HIS A 53 -15.14 0.79 4.37
CA HIS A 53 -16.53 0.34 4.22
C HIS A 53 -16.65 -1.16 4.01
N ASN A 54 -15.67 -1.76 3.30
CA ASN A 54 -15.77 -3.13 2.80
C ASN A 54 -14.84 -4.12 3.52
N SER A 55 -14.01 -3.66 4.46
CA SER A 55 -13.06 -4.49 5.19
C SER A 55 -12.81 -3.99 6.61
N CYS A 56 -12.03 -4.74 7.39
CA CYS A 56 -11.56 -4.31 8.71
C CYS A 56 -10.19 -3.60 8.67
N LEU A 57 -9.69 -3.27 7.49
CA LEU A 57 -8.42 -2.56 7.33
C LEU A 57 -8.58 -1.09 7.72
N SER A 58 -7.57 -0.55 8.41
CA SER A 58 -7.50 0.85 8.82
C SER A 58 -6.26 1.51 8.23
N PHE A 59 -6.43 2.68 7.64
CA PHE A 59 -5.35 3.45 7.03
C PHE A 59 -5.07 4.66 7.91
N LYS A 60 -3.84 4.77 8.44
CA LYS A 60 -3.44 5.87 9.32
C LYS A 60 -2.35 6.72 8.66
N PRO A 61 -2.45 8.06 8.69
CA PRO A 61 -1.33 8.91 8.29
C PRO A 61 -0.10 8.59 9.15
N SER A 62 1.02 8.25 8.51
CA SER A 62 2.26 7.92 9.19
C SER A 62 3.05 9.19 9.52
N THR A 63 3.59 9.25 10.73
CA THR A 63 4.55 10.30 11.15
C THR A 63 5.87 9.73 11.63
N THR A 64 5.88 8.51 12.17
CA THR A 64 7.07 7.88 12.77
C THR A 64 7.13 6.35 12.58
N ASP A 65 6.21 5.73 11.84
CA ASP A 65 6.20 4.27 11.66
C ASP A 65 7.39 3.81 10.81
N SER A 66 8.06 2.73 11.22
CA SER A 66 9.23 2.18 10.52
C SER A 66 8.87 1.47 9.20
N ASN A 67 7.67 0.89 9.14
CA ASN A 67 7.11 0.31 7.93
C ASN A 67 5.84 1.09 7.56
N PHE A 68 5.80 1.65 6.36
CA PHE A 68 4.66 2.41 5.87
C PHE A 68 4.57 2.31 4.34
N ILE A 69 3.39 2.59 3.81
CA ILE A 69 3.17 2.71 2.37
C ILE A 69 3.48 4.15 1.95
N LYS A 70 4.43 4.33 1.04
CA LYS A 70 4.66 5.63 0.38
C LYS A 70 3.98 5.64 -0.99
N LEU A 71 2.99 6.51 -1.15
CA LEU A 71 2.33 6.78 -2.43
C LEU A 71 3.00 7.99 -3.06
N PHE A 72 3.53 7.84 -4.27
CA PHE A 72 4.20 8.91 -5.01
C PHE A 72 4.05 8.72 -6.52
N SER A 73 4.27 9.78 -7.29
CA SER A 73 4.28 9.68 -8.76
C SER A 73 5.55 8.97 -9.24
N GLY A 74 5.44 7.66 -9.53
CA GLY A 74 6.53 6.84 -10.08
C GLY A 74 6.58 6.83 -11.61
N GLN A 75 7.53 6.06 -12.17
CA GLN A 75 7.68 5.85 -13.62
C GLN A 75 7.18 4.46 -14.09
N GLY A 76 6.66 3.64 -13.18
CA GLY A 76 6.42 2.21 -13.43
C GLY A 76 7.70 1.42 -13.24
#